data_AF-A0AAP0G7Z8-F1
#
_entry.id   AF-A0AAP0G7Z8-F1
#
_cell.length_a   1.000
_cell.length_b   1.000
_cell.length_c   1.000
_cell.angle_alpha   90.00
_cell.angle_beta   90.00
_cell.angle_gamma   90.00
#
_symmetry.space_group_name_H-M   'P 1'
#
loop_
_entity.id
_entity.type
_entity.pdbx_description
1 polymer ?
#
loop_
_entity_poly.entity_id
_entity_poly.type
_entity_poly.pdbx_seq_one_letter_code
_entity_poly.pdbx_strand_id
1 'polypeptide(L)'
;MCGHTRMDKSRNEYIRDKTGVAQIAEKMREARLRWFGHVQRKPLVAPVRRCESLVTRHIKRGRGRPIKTWNETIRKDMIYLGISEIMTKDRAQWRQRIHIADRTIVG
;
A
#
# COMPACT_ATOMS: atom_id res chain seq x y z
N MET A 1 -1.85 26.50 -3.58
CA MET A 1 -1.24 25.98 -4.83
C MET A 1 0.24 26.33 -4.83
N CYS A 2 1.13 25.49 -5.36
CA CYS A 2 2.59 25.70 -5.27
C CYS A 2 3.19 26.63 -6.34
N GLY A 3 2.39 27.16 -7.27
CA GLY A 3 2.82 28.14 -8.28
C GLY A 3 3.66 27.57 -9.42
N HIS A 4 3.64 26.25 -9.64
CA HIS A 4 4.40 25.58 -10.71
C HIS A 4 3.49 25.03 -11.80
N THR A 5 3.97 25.10 -13.04
CA THR A 5 3.33 24.58 -14.24
C THR A 5 4.19 23.47 -14.87
N ARG A 6 3.62 22.74 -15.83
CA ARG A 6 4.36 21.70 -16.57
C ARG A 6 5.54 22.28 -17.37
N MET A 7 5.51 23.56 -17.75
CA MET A 7 6.59 24.21 -18.51
C MET A 7 7.86 24.41 -17.70
N ASP A 8 7.74 24.50 -16.36
CA ASP A 8 8.86 24.72 -15.46
C ASP A 8 9.78 23.49 -15.35
N LYS A 9 9.34 22.33 -15.86
CA LYS A 9 10.06 21.04 -15.86
C LYS A 9 10.66 20.69 -14.49
N SER A 10 10.03 21.16 -13.41
CA SER A 10 10.49 20.94 -12.05
C SER A 10 10.41 19.46 -11.69
N ARG A 11 11.40 18.96 -10.96
CA ARG A 11 11.38 17.57 -10.48
C ARG A 11 10.21 17.36 -9.52
N ASN A 12 9.57 16.19 -9.61
CA ASN A 12 8.45 15.85 -8.74
C ASN A 12 8.83 15.85 -7.25
N GLU A 13 10.10 15.59 -6.92
CA GLU A 13 10.63 15.67 -5.55
C GLU A 13 10.51 17.07 -4.98
N TYR A 14 10.89 18.08 -5.76
CA TYR A 14 10.81 19.49 -5.37
C TYR A 14 9.36 19.93 -5.14
N ILE A 15 8.44 19.55 -6.04
CA ILE A 15 7.01 19.88 -5.88
C ILE A 15 6.43 19.24 -4.63
N ARG A 16 6.77 17.98 -4.34
CA ARG A 16 6.32 17.29 -3.13
C ARG A 16 6.86 17.92 -1.87
N ASP A 17 8.13 18.30 -1.85
CA ASP A 17 8.75 18.99 -0.71
C ASP A 17 8.03 20.30 -0.41
N LYS A 18 7.78 21.12 -1.45
CA LYS A 18 7.05 22.38 -1.33
C LYS A 18 5.57 22.22 -0.97
N THR A 19 4.96 21.06 -1.22
CA THR A 19 3.53 20.81 -0.97
C THR A 19 3.27 19.91 0.24
N GLY A 20 4.31 19.30 0.83
CA GLY A 20 4.20 18.36 1.94
C GLY A 20 3.59 17.01 1.55
N VAL A 21 3.32 16.76 0.27
CA VAL A 21 2.61 15.56 -0.19
C VAL A 21 3.52 14.34 -0.16
N ALA A 22 3.08 13.25 0.48
CA ALA A 22 3.83 12.01 0.54
C ALA A 22 3.98 11.36 -0.85
N GLN A 23 4.93 10.42 -0.99
CA GLN A 23 5.12 9.77 -2.28
C GLN A 23 3.93 8.87 -2.59
N ILE A 24 3.49 8.87 -3.86
CA ILE A 24 2.36 8.05 -4.30
C ILE A 24 2.58 6.57 -4.01
N ALA A 25 3.82 6.08 -4.12
CA ALA A 25 4.16 4.69 -3.81
C ALA A 25 3.87 4.32 -2.35
N GLU A 26 4.08 5.27 -1.41
CA GLU A 26 3.82 5.09 0.01
C GLU A 26 2.30 5.09 0.28
N LYS A 27 1.55 6.03 -0.30
CA LYS A 27 0.08 6.06 -0.20
C LYS A 27 -0.56 4.80 -0.81
N MET A 28 -0.04 4.33 -1.94
CA MET A 28 -0.47 3.07 -2.55
C MET A 28 -0.19 1.88 -1.62
N ARG A 29 0.98 1.85 -0.96
CA ARG A 29 1.30 0.81 0.03
C ARG A 29 0.33 0.84 1.21
N GLU A 30 0.08 2.02 1.79
CA GLU A 30 -0.89 2.19 2.88
C GLU A 30 -2.27 1.67 2.46
N ALA A 31 -2.75 2.02 1.27
CA ALA A 31 -4.05 1.58 0.77
C ALA A 31 -4.12 0.04 0.61
N ARG A 32 -3.07 -0.57 0.05
CA ARG A 32 -2.99 -2.04 -0.10
C ARG A 32 -3.03 -2.75 1.25
N LEU A 33 -2.24 -2.29 2.21
CA LEU A 33 -2.19 -2.87 3.56
C LEU A 33 -3.45 -2.59 4.37
N ARG A 34 -4.11 -1.45 4.17
CA ARG A 34 -5.42 -1.15 4.76
C ARG A 34 -6.48 -2.14 4.30
N TRP A 35 -6.54 -2.41 3.00
CA TRP A 35 -7.42 -3.43 2.44
C TRP A 35 -7.07 -4.83 2.96
N PHE A 36 -5.80 -5.21 2.95
CA PHE A 36 -5.36 -6.50 3.46
C PHE A 36 -5.77 -6.71 4.92
N GLY A 37 -5.51 -5.73 5.79
CA GLY A 37 -5.94 -5.81 7.19
C GLY A 37 -7.46 -5.91 7.34
N HIS A 38 -8.24 -5.28 6.45
CA HIS A 38 -9.69 -5.48 6.40
C HIS A 38 -10.05 -6.94 6.10
N VAL A 39 -9.44 -7.54 5.07
CA VAL A 39 -9.67 -8.95 4.70
C VAL A 39 -9.31 -9.90 5.85
N GLN A 40 -8.15 -9.72 6.47
CA GLN A 40 -7.61 -10.56 7.55
C GLN A 40 -8.48 -10.59 8.83
N ARG A 41 -9.29 -9.55 9.03
CA ARG A 41 -10.22 -9.45 10.16
C ARG A 41 -11.60 -10.02 9.84
N LYS A 42 -11.88 -10.43 8.60
CA LYS A 42 -13.16 -11.06 8.25
C LYS A 42 -13.14 -12.55 8.60
N PRO A 43 -14.31 -13.12 8.99
CA PRO A 43 -14.47 -14.56 9.15
C PRO A 43 -14.12 -15.32 7.86
N LEU A 44 -13.65 -16.56 7.97
CA LEU A 44 -13.30 -17.40 6.81
C LEU A 44 -14.46 -17.62 5.84
N VAL A 45 -15.70 -17.63 6.35
CA VAL A 45 -16.93 -17.76 5.55
C VAL A 45 -17.28 -16.51 4.75
N ALA A 46 -16.69 -15.35 5.08
CA ALA A 46 -16.97 -14.11 4.38
C ALA A 46 -16.50 -14.17 2.91
N PRO A 47 -17.29 -13.71 1.93
CA PRO A 47 -16.92 -13.76 0.52
C PRO A 47 -15.55 -13.14 0.21
N VAL A 48 -15.25 -11.98 0.79
CA VAL A 48 -13.97 -11.27 0.64
C VAL A 48 -12.78 -12.12 1.11
N ARG A 49 -12.96 -12.89 2.19
CA ARG A 49 -11.92 -13.78 2.72
C ARG A 49 -11.74 -15.02 1.84
N ARG A 50 -12.84 -15.57 1.30
CA ARG A 50 -12.79 -16.70 0.36
C ARG A 50 -12.09 -16.32 -0.95
N CYS A 51 -12.35 -15.14 -1.51
CA CYS A 51 -11.71 -14.67 -2.74
C CYS A 51 -10.18 -14.58 -2.64
N GLU A 52 -9.64 -14.17 -1.50
CA GLU A 52 -8.19 -14.15 -1.26
C GLU A 52 -7.58 -15.56 -1.42
N SER A 53 -8.25 -16.58 -0.86
CA SER A 53 -7.78 -17.97 -0.97
C SER A 53 -7.82 -18.50 -2.41
N LEU A 54 -8.79 -18.04 -3.23
CA LEU A 54 -8.89 -18.40 -4.64
C LEU A 54 -7.73 -17.86 -5.48
N VAL A 55 -7.27 -16.63 -5.18
CA VAL A 55 -6.11 -16.02 -5.88
C VAL A 55 -4.80 -16.78 -5.59
N THR A 56 -4.75 -17.52 -4.48
CA THR A 56 -3.59 -18.34 -4.09
C THR A 56 -3.54 -19.68 -4.85
N ARG A 57 -4.66 -20.14 -5.42
CA ARG A 57 -4.68 -21.37 -6.22
C ARG A 57 -4.02 -21.13 -7.58
N HIS A 58 -3.04 -21.97 -7.88
CA HIS A 58 -2.20 -21.99 -9.09
C HIS A 58 -2.95 -21.72 -10.40
N ILE A 59 -3.02 -20.45 -10.80
CA ILE A 59 -3.40 -20.08 -12.16
C ILE A 59 -2.18 -20.34 -13.04
N LYS A 60 -2.24 -21.34 -13.94
CA LYS A 60 -1.25 -21.52 -15.01
C LYS A 60 -1.29 -20.26 -15.89
N ARG A 61 -0.20 -19.49 -15.93
CA ARG A 61 -0.13 -18.21 -16.67
C ARG A 61 0.90 -18.27 -17.79
N GLY A 62 0.58 -17.59 -18.90
CA GLY A 62 1.39 -17.57 -20.11
C GLY A 62 2.77 -16.91 -19.96
N ARG A 63 3.65 -17.19 -20.92
CA ARG A 63 5.03 -16.72 -20.99
C ARG A 63 5.08 -15.19 -21.23
N GLY A 64 6.00 -14.46 -20.56
CA GLY A 64 6.32 -13.06 -20.86
C GLY A 64 5.83 -11.99 -19.85
N ARG A 65 4.90 -12.29 -18.94
CA ARG A 65 4.46 -11.32 -17.90
C ARG A 65 5.29 -11.46 -16.62
N PRO A 66 5.92 -10.39 -16.09
CA PRO A 66 6.61 -10.43 -14.81
C PRO A 66 5.72 -10.93 -13.67
N ILE A 67 6.30 -11.83 -12.86
CA ILE A 67 5.67 -12.52 -11.71
C ILE A 67 5.54 -11.52 -10.54
N LYS A 68 4.46 -10.76 -10.50
CA LYS A 68 4.05 -10.01 -9.29
C LYS A 68 2.59 -10.29 -8.99
N THR A 69 2.35 -11.22 -8.07
CA THR A 69 1.01 -11.47 -7.52
C THR A 69 0.66 -10.40 -6.49
N TRP A 70 -0.63 -10.26 -6.21
CA TRP A 70 -1.11 -9.44 -5.09
C TRP A 70 -0.45 -9.86 -3.78
N ASN A 71 -0.42 -11.17 -3.49
CA ASN A 71 0.18 -11.71 -2.26
C ASN A 71 1.68 -11.43 -2.16
N GLU A 72 2.43 -11.54 -3.25
CA GLU A 72 3.85 -11.13 -3.29
C GLU A 72 4.03 -9.63 -3.04
N THR A 73 3.12 -8.81 -3.56
CA THR A 73 3.16 -7.35 -3.36
C THR A 73 2.91 -7.01 -1.89
N ILE A 74 1.88 -7.62 -1.28
CA ILE A 74 1.59 -7.46 0.15
C ILE A 74 2.76 -7.94 1.01
N ARG A 75 3.34 -9.10 0.70
CA ARG A 75 4.50 -9.61 1.44
C ARG A 75 5.69 -8.65 1.36
N LYS A 76 5.99 -8.09 0.19
CA LYS A 76 7.06 -7.10 0.02
C LYS A 76 6.79 -5.82 0.80
N ASP A 77 5.53 -5.36 0.81
CA ASP A 77 5.14 -4.18 1.59
C ASP A 77 5.27 -4.42 3.11
N MET A 78 4.90 -5.60 3.59
CA MET A 78 5.08 -5.99 4.99
C MET A 78 6.56 -6.07 5.38
N ILE A 79 7.40 -6.68 4.54
CA ILE A 79 8.85 -6.76 4.74
C ILE A 79 9.43 -5.34 4.80
N TYR A 80 9.04 -4.47 3.87
CA TYR A 80 9.50 -3.08 3.84
C TYR A 80 9.19 -2.33 5.14
N LEU A 81 8.03 -2.58 5.75
CA LEU A 81 7.62 -1.93 7.00
C LEU A 81 8.02 -2.70 8.27
N GLY A 82 8.62 -3.89 8.15
CA GLY A 82 8.92 -4.74 9.30
C GLY A 82 7.69 -5.16 10.12
N ILE A 83 6.57 -5.44 9.45
CA ILE A 83 5.31 -5.83 10.10
C ILE A 83 4.89 -7.26 9.72
N SER A 84 4.11 -7.91 10.59
CA SER A 84 3.59 -9.25 10.35
C SER A 84 2.07 -9.27 10.23
N GLU A 85 1.53 -10.33 9.61
CA GLU A 85 0.09 -10.53 9.42
C GLU A 85 -0.69 -10.62 10.75
N ILE A 86 -0.07 -11.14 11.82
CA ILE A 86 -0.68 -11.29 13.14
C ILE A 86 -1.10 -9.92 13.71
N MET A 87 -0.33 -8.87 13.40
CA MET A 87 -0.61 -7.50 13.84
C MET A 87 -1.91 -6.95 13.27
N THR A 88 -2.48 -7.56 12.21
CA THR A 88 -3.76 -7.13 11.65
C THR A 88 -4.94 -7.28 12.62
N LYS A 89 -4.81 -8.08 13.68
CA LYS A 89 -5.88 -8.24 14.68
C LYS A 89 -6.05 -6.99 15.55
N ASP A 90 -4.94 -6.35 15.93
CA ASP A 90 -4.97 -5.05 16.61
C ASP A 90 -5.16 -3.93 15.57
N ARG A 91 -6.34 -3.30 15.58
CA ARG A 91 -6.64 -2.21 14.65
C ARG A 91 -5.81 -0.95 14.90
N ALA A 92 -5.54 -0.62 16.16
CA ALA A 92 -4.82 0.58 16.52
C ALA A 92 -3.35 0.44 16.10
N GLN A 93 -2.72 -0.68 16.50
CA GLN A 93 -1.35 -0.99 16.11
C GLN A 93 -1.22 -1.11 14.58
N TRP A 94 -2.15 -1.79 13.90
CA TRP A 94 -2.12 -1.89 12.44
C TRP A 94 -2.20 -0.52 11.77
N ARG A 95 -3.16 0.32 12.18
CA ARG A 95 -3.32 1.67 11.62
C ARG A 95 -2.06 2.50 11.82
N GLN A 96 -1.49 2.50 13.03
CA GLN A 96 -0.28 3.25 13.34
C GLN A 96 0.90 2.85 12.45
N ARG A 97 1.08 1.54 12.22
CA ARG A 97 2.22 1.01 11.45
C ARG A 97 2.12 1.23 9.94
N ILE A 98 0.91 1.25 9.38
CA ILE A 98 0.72 1.40 7.93
C ILE A 98 0.50 2.85 7.49
N HIS A 99 0.22 3.75 8.44
CA HIS A 99 -0.18 5.11 8.12
C HIS A 99 0.97 5.93 7.55
N ILE A 100 0.73 6.59 6.42
CA ILE A 100 1.66 7.53 5.80
C ILE A 100 1.03 8.92 5.88
N ALA A 101 1.51 9.73 6.82
CA ALA A 101 1.12 11.13 6.93
C ALA A 101 1.74 11.94 5.78
N ASP A 102 0.99 12.93 5.29
CA ASP A 102 1.61 14.01 4.53
C ASP A 102 2.44 14.85 5.50
N ARG A 103 3.64 15.29 5.07
CA ARG A 103 4.50 16.09 5.93
C ARG A 103 3.84 17.44 6.19
N THR A 104 3.79 17.85 7.45
CA THR A 104 3.50 19.23 7.82
C THR A 104 4.64 20.12 7.31
N ILE A 105 4.31 21.07 6.44
CA ILE A 105 5.24 22.16 6.10
C ILE A 105 5.23 23.08 7.31
N VAL A 106 6.36 23.17 8.01
CA VAL A 106 6.58 24.24 8.98
C VAL A 106 6.93 25.48 8.14
N GLY A 107 6.03 26.46 8.16
CA GLY A 107 6.18 27.73 7.43
C GLY A 107 7.20 28.66 8.07
#